data_AF-A0A0F9C1H3-F1
#
_entry.id   AF-A0A0F9C1H3-F1
#
_cell.length_a   1.000
_cell.length_b   1.000
_cell.length_c   1.000
_cell.angle_alpha   90.00
_cell.angle_beta   90.00
_cell.angle_gamma   90.00
#
_symmetry.space_group_name_H-M   'P 1'
#
loop_
_entity.id
_entity.type
_entity.pdbx_description
1 polymer ?
#
loop_
_entity_poly.entity_id
_entity_poly.type
_entity_poly.pdbx_seq_one_letter_code
_entity_poly.pdbx_strand_id
1 'polypeptide(L)'
;MPLTLRDLAPAAIMLVVAAIVTTVGADILQEIRNDQTANDYDYNVTTKGLEAMAELGDWLPTIALIVAAVIVIGVIVVYFGRLS
;
A
#
# COMPACT_ATOMS: atom_id res chain seq x y z
N MET A 1 -12.50 -1.66 25.09
CA MET A 1 -13.42 -0.83 24.27
C MET A 1 -13.82 -1.65 23.07
N PRO A 2 -15.10 -1.69 22.66
CA PRO A 2 -15.51 -2.47 21.48
C PRO A 2 -14.87 -1.87 20.23
N LEU A 3 -14.33 -2.73 19.35
CA LEU A 3 -13.83 -2.31 18.04
C LEU A 3 -15.01 -1.84 17.19
N THR A 4 -14.99 -0.58 16.76
CA THR A 4 -16.04 -0.01 15.92
C THR A 4 -15.53 0.20 14.49
N LEU A 5 -16.45 0.33 13.52
CA LEU A 5 -16.09 0.66 12.13
C LEU A 5 -15.21 1.92 12.04
N ARG A 6 -15.33 2.81 13.02
CA ARG A 6 -14.53 4.04 13.16
C ARG A 6 -13.05 3.78 13.46
N ASP A 7 -12.74 2.65 14.09
CA ASP A 7 -11.37 2.22 14.41
C ASP A 7 -10.72 1.49 13.22
N LEU A 8 -11.53 1.04 12.26
CA LEU A 8 -11.12 0.33 11.05
C LEU A 8 -11.00 1.23 9.81
N ALA A 9 -11.77 2.32 9.76
CA ALA A 9 -11.71 3.31 8.69
C ALA A 9 -10.28 3.90 8.47
N PRO A 10 -9.48 4.21 9.52
CA PRO A 10 -8.12 4.71 9.33
C PRO A 10 -7.21 3.71 8.62
N ALA A 11 -7.34 2.41 8.92
CA ALA A 11 -6.51 1.37 8.30
C ALA A 11 -6.83 1.22 6.80
N ALA A 12 -8.12 1.27 6.43
CA ALA A 12 -8.54 1.25 5.03
C ALA A 12 -8.06 2.50 4.27
N ILE A 13 -8.14 3.68 4.88
CA ILE A 13 -7.66 4.93 4.27
C ILE A 13 -6.14 4.89 4.07
N MET A 14 -5.38 4.41 5.06
CA MET A 14 -3.92 4.29 4.95
C MET A 14 -3.49 3.37 3.81
N LEU A 15 -4.23 2.28 3.57
CA LEU A 15 -3.99 1.40 2.43
C LEU A 15 -4.20 2.14 1.10
N VAL A 16 -5.28 2.91 0.98
CA VAL A 16 -5.55 3.72 -0.23
C VAL A 16 -4.45 4.77 -0.43
N VAL A 17 -4.04 5.45 0.63
CA VAL A 17 -2.95 6.44 0.57
C VAL A 17 -1.64 5.77 0.16
N ALA A 18 -1.30 4.60 0.70
CA ALA A 18 -0.12 3.86 0.30
C ALA A 18 -0.13 3.51 -1.20
N ALA A 19 -1.27 3.04 -1.71
CA ALA A 19 -1.43 2.75 -3.14
C ALA A 19 -1.23 3.98 -4.03
N ILE A 20 -1.79 5.13 -3.62
CA ILE A 20 -1.63 6.40 -4.34
C ILE A 20 -0.15 6.83 -4.32
N VAL A 21 0.50 6.81 -3.16
CA VAL A 21 1.90 7.23 -3.01
C VAL A 21 2.83 6.37 -3.85
N THR A 22 2.65 5.05 -3.88
CA THR A 22 3.44 4.15 -4.73
C THR A 22 3.24 4.44 -6.21
N THR A 23 1.98 4.67 -6.64
CA THR A 23 1.67 4.95 -8.05
C THR A 23 2.25 6.30 -8.49
N VAL A 24 1.97 7.37 -7.74
CA VAL A 24 2.47 8.72 -8.06
C VAL A 24 4.00 8.78 -7.97
N GLY A 25 4.61 8.09 -7.01
CA GLY A 25 6.06 7.99 -6.89
C GLY A 25 6.70 7.29 -8.09
N ALA A 26 6.07 6.23 -8.61
CA ALA A 26 6.50 5.56 -9.82
C ALA A 26 6.40 6.47 -11.06
N ASP A 27 5.29 7.20 -11.21
CA ASP A 27 5.10 8.13 -12.34
C ASP A 27 6.18 9.23 -12.37
N ILE A 28 6.51 9.80 -11.20
CA ILE A 28 7.57 10.82 -11.09
C ILE A 28 8.94 10.24 -11.47
N LEU A 29 9.28 9.05 -10.96
CA LEU A 29 10.54 8.39 -11.30
C LEU A 29 10.60 8.01 -12.78
N GLN A 30 9.46 7.65 -13.39
CA GLN A 30 9.38 7.31 -14.79
C GLN A 30 9.68 8.53 -15.67
N GLU A 31 9.13 9.69 -15.32
CA GLU A 31 9.41 10.94 -16.03
C GLU A 31 10.89 11.36 -15.89
N ILE A 32 11.45 11.28 -14.68
CA ILE A 32 12.88 11.55 -14.46
C ILE A 32 13.75 10.64 -15.32
N ARG A 33 13.41 9.35 -15.43
CA ARG A 33 14.16 8.41 -16.28
C ARG A 33 14.04 8.75 -17.77
N ASN A 34 12.88 9.23 -18.22
CA ASN A 34 12.65 9.56 -19.62
C ASN A 34 13.51 10.75 -20.10
N ASP A 35 13.87 11.65 -19.18
CA ASP A 35 14.76 12.79 -19.44
C ASP A 35 16.25 12.43 -19.33
N GLN A 36 16.60 11.20 -18.95
CA GLN A 36 17.97 10.74 -18.76
C GLN A 36 18.51 10.02 -20.00
N THR A 37 19.83 10.09 -20.18
CA THR A 37 20.50 9.32 -21.24
C THR A 37 20.57 7.85 -20.85
N ALA A 38 20.14 6.96 -21.74
CA ALA A 38 20.14 5.52 -21.49
C ALA A 38 21.53 5.00 -21.11
N ASN A 39 21.56 4.09 -20.11
CA ASN A 39 22.75 3.44 -19.55
C ASN A 39 23.71 4.34 -18.76
N ASP A 40 23.39 5.62 -18.54
CA ASP A 40 24.17 6.45 -17.62
C ASP A 40 23.91 6.04 -16.15
N TYR A 41 24.80 6.46 -15.24
CA TYR A 41 24.68 6.16 -13.82
C TYR A 41 23.30 6.55 -13.27
N ASP A 42 22.85 7.77 -13.56
CA ASP A 42 21.57 8.28 -13.07
C ASP A 42 20.38 7.48 -13.65
N TYR A 43 20.44 7.11 -14.93
CA TYR A 43 19.42 6.26 -15.57
C TYR A 43 19.31 4.90 -14.88
N ASN A 44 20.45 4.28 -14.56
CA ASN A 44 20.49 2.99 -13.89
C ASN A 44 19.96 3.06 -12.45
N VAL A 45 20.24 4.15 -11.74
CA VAL A 45 19.72 4.39 -10.39
C VAL A 45 18.20 4.61 -10.43
N THR A 46 17.70 5.45 -11.34
CA THR A 46 16.26 5.69 -11.49
C THR A 46 15.52 4.41 -11.89
N THR A 47 16.12 3.59 -12.75
CA THR A 47 15.55 2.29 -13.16
C THR A 47 15.40 1.34 -11.97
N LYS A 48 16.42 1.22 -11.12
CA LYS A 48 16.32 0.44 -9.88
C LYS A 48 15.27 1.01 -8.92
N GLY A 49 15.14 2.33 -8.87
CA GLY A 49 14.07 3.00 -8.11
C GLY A 49 12.67 2.60 -8.60
N LEU A 50 12.47 2.56 -9.92
CA LEU A 50 11.22 2.10 -10.53
C LEU A 50 10.93 0.61 -10.25
N GLU A 51 11.96 -0.24 -10.32
CA GLU A 51 11.83 -1.65 -9.94
C GLU A 51 11.40 -1.80 -8.48
N ALA A 52 11.99 -1.03 -7.57
CA ALA A 52 11.59 -1.02 -6.16
C ALA A 52 10.14 -0.52 -5.97
N MET A 53 9.68 0.48 -6.73
CA MET A 53 8.28 0.93 -6.69
C MET A 53 7.32 -0.15 -7.20
N ALA A 54 7.70 -0.87 -8.25
CA ALA A 54 6.92 -2.01 -8.75
C ALA A 54 6.83 -3.12 -7.68
N GLU A 55 7.94 -3.46 -7.04
CA GLU A 55 7.95 -4.44 -5.95
C GLU A 55 7.07 -3.98 -4.77
N LEU A 56 7.13 -2.71 -4.36
CA LEU A 56 6.22 -2.18 -3.34
C LEU A 56 4.75 -2.26 -3.77
N GLY A 57 4.46 -2.03 -5.06
CA GLY A 57 3.14 -2.19 -5.65
C GLY A 57 2.62 -3.63 -5.56
N ASP A 58 3.48 -4.61 -5.85
CA ASP A 58 3.15 -6.04 -5.77
C ASP A 58 2.85 -6.52 -4.34
N TRP A 59 3.36 -5.81 -3.32
CA TRP A 59 3.04 -6.07 -1.93
C TRP A 59 1.70 -5.47 -1.46
N LEU A 60 1.13 -4.49 -2.18
CA LEU A 60 -0.14 -3.86 -1.79
C LEU A 60 -1.31 -4.85 -1.68
N PRO A 61 -1.51 -5.81 -2.61
CA PRO A 61 -2.55 -6.84 -2.46
C PRO A 61 -2.40 -7.67 -1.19
N THR A 62 -1.16 -8.01 -0.81
CA THR A 62 -0.88 -8.78 0.41
C THR A 62 -1.25 -7.98 1.65
N ILE A 63 -0.89 -6.69 1.70
CA ILE A 63 -1.26 -5.79 2.81
C ILE A 63 -2.78 -5.60 2.85
N ALA A 64 -3.43 -5.43 1.70
CA ALA A 64 -4.88 -5.32 1.58
C ALA A 64 -5.60 -6.55 2.15
N LEU A 65 -5.10 -7.75 1.86
CA LEU A 65 -5.62 -9.00 2.41
C LEU A 65 -5.51 -9.04 3.94
N ILE A 66 -4.36 -8.64 4.50
CA ILE A 66 -4.15 -8.60 5.95
C ILE A 66 -5.13 -7.63 6.60
N VAL A 67 -5.29 -6.42 6.05
CA VAL A 67 -6.26 -5.44 6.55
C VAL A 67 -7.66 -6.03 6.51
N ALA A 68 -8.09 -6.60 5.37
CA ALA A 68 -9.39 -7.25 5.22
C ALA A 68 -9.62 -8.35 6.27
N ALA A 69 -8.62 -9.21 6.52
CA ALA A 69 -8.70 -10.26 7.53
C ALA A 69 -8.88 -9.69 8.94
N VAL A 70 -8.15 -8.63 9.30
CA VAL A 70 -8.30 -7.95 10.59
C VAL A 70 -9.70 -7.35 10.75
N ILE A 71 -10.28 -6.79 9.69
CA ILE A 71 -11.67 -6.29 9.70
C ILE A 71 -12.63 -7.42 10.05
N VAL A 72 -12.54 -8.53 9.32
CA VAL A 72 -13.44 -9.69 9.48
C VAL A 72 -13.33 -10.28 10.88
N ILE A 73 -12.12 -10.52 11.37
CA ILE A 73 -11.88 -11.06 12.71
C ILE A 73 -12.41 -10.09 13.78
N GLY A 74 -12.13 -8.79 13.63
CA GLY A 74 -12.61 -7.77 14.55
C GLY A 74 -14.14 -7.75 14.67
N VAL A 75 -14.85 -7.87 13.54
CA VAL A 75 -16.32 -7.95 13.53
C VAL A 75 -16.81 -9.22 14.23
N ILE A 76 -16.23 -10.38 13.93
CA ILE A 76 -16.61 -11.66 14.54
C ILE A 76 -16.45 -11.61 16.07
N VAL A 77 -15.28 -11.17 16.55
CA VAL A 77 -14.99 -11.10 18.00
C VAL A 77 -15.96 -10.17 18.71
N VAL A 78 -16.29 -9.01 18.13
CA VAL A 78 -17.23 -8.06 18.74
C VAL A 78 -18.66 -8.61 18.75
N TYR A 79 -19.09 -9.29 17.69
CA TYR A 79 -20.46 -9.78 17.58
C TYR A 79 -20.70 -11.00 18.47
N PHE A 80 -19.80 -11.98 18.45
CA PHE A 80 -19.94 -13.21 19.23
C PHE A 80 -19.47 -13.07 20.68
N GLY A 81 -18.48 -12.23 20.97
CA GLY A 81 -18.03 -11.96 22.34
C GLY A 81 -19.00 -11.11 23.17
N ARG A 82 -20.02 -10.50 22.53
CA ARG A 82 -21.13 -9.81 23.23
C ARG A 82 -22.31 -10.73 23.58
N LEU A 83 -22.31 -11.97 23.08
CA LEU A 83 -23.39 -12.95 23.28
C LEU A 83 -23.12 -13.94 24.44
N SER A 84 -21.96 -13.86 25.08
CA SER A 84 -21.57 -14.60 26.30
C SER A 84 -21.48 -13.67 27.51
#